data_AF-A0AAJ6BHG6-F1
#
_entry.id   AF-A0AAJ6BHG6-F1
#
_cell.length_a   1.000
_cell.length_b   1.000
_cell.length_c   1.000
_cell.angle_alpha   90.00
_cell.angle_beta   90.00
_cell.angle_gamma   90.00
#
_symmetry.space_group_name_H-M   'P 1'
#
loop_
_entity.id
_entity.type
_entity.pdbx_description
1 polymer ?
#
loop_
_entity_poly.entity_id
_entity_poly.type
_entity_poly.pdbx_seq_one_letter_code
_entity_poly.pdbx_strand_id
1 'polypeptide(L)'
;MRSFHYRSILWLLLTGLVFFSCSKMDEYKDEFMKGGEIIYAGALDTVIAQSGYYRINLKMVLGKDQQVVLVKAYWNEGLDSITIPIQRPLSSDTVNLLIPDLSARSYSFSVYTFDQQGHSSVVRNASGVSYGDDYLNSLANRTIRTSAANTGVDSMIFRWNEPNNGLVFTELEYTRRDGTVRQFTMLNTDSIMALPDEYASGTELRYRSAYKPDANAYDTFRVTEYATVAMAAVPPYERSLDKTKFARVVLPTDVGASSYATWPMTNMWNGYISGNGYATAISTNPCWFTFDMGEAVTLNRFMFWQPQDRIYRLEAVKRFEIYGSETLDMTGSWDSWTLLRTCESYKPSGSPVGTNTAEDIAFALAGEAFTIPDGMPKVRYIRIKVLENWGNSTFQAIGELTFFTRDRIK
;
A
#
# COMPACT_ATOMS: atom_id res chain seq x y z
N MET A 1 44.01 100.05 54.89
CA MET A 1 44.15 99.07 53.78
C MET A 1 45.11 97.95 54.18
N ARG A 2 44.68 96.92 54.92
CA ARG A 2 45.51 95.74 55.26
C ARG A 2 44.74 94.40 55.23
N SER A 3 43.43 94.40 54.97
CA SER A 3 42.61 93.18 54.92
C SER A 3 42.48 92.54 53.53
N PHE A 4 43.01 93.18 52.47
CA PHE A 4 42.87 92.69 51.09
C PHE A 4 43.91 91.62 50.68
N HIS A 5 45.05 91.55 51.36
CA HIS A 5 46.13 90.61 51.00
C HIS A 5 45.95 89.21 51.60
N TYR A 6 45.31 89.08 52.76
CA TYR A 6 45.03 87.76 53.36
C TYR A 6 43.92 86.99 52.65
N ARG A 7 42.90 87.66 52.10
CA ARG A 7 41.86 87.01 51.28
C ARG A 7 42.41 86.48 49.96
N SER A 8 43.37 87.17 49.35
CA SER A 8 43.99 86.75 48.09
C SER A 8 44.90 85.53 48.28
N ILE A 9 45.60 85.45 49.42
CA ILE A 9 46.44 84.28 49.77
C ILE A 9 45.57 83.07 50.15
N LEU A 10 44.43 83.28 50.83
CA LEU A 10 43.49 82.20 51.14
C LEU A 10 42.84 81.62 49.87
N TRP A 11 42.52 82.47 48.88
CA TRP A 11 41.99 82.02 47.59
C TRP A 11 43.02 81.29 46.72
N LEU A 12 44.30 81.63 46.82
CA LEU A 12 45.42 80.93 46.16
C LEU A 12 45.74 79.58 46.81
N LEU A 13 45.60 79.46 48.14
CA LEU A 13 45.73 78.18 48.85
C LEU A 13 44.51 77.26 48.66
N LEU A 14 43.30 77.81 48.53
CA LEU A 14 42.09 77.02 48.25
C LEU A 14 42.04 76.50 46.81
N THR A 15 42.64 77.22 45.85
CA THR A 15 42.75 76.75 44.45
C THR A 15 43.87 75.73 44.25
N GLY A 16 44.91 75.72 45.10
CA GLY A 16 45.96 74.69 45.08
C GLY A 16 45.52 73.31 45.60
N LEU A 17 44.45 73.23 46.39
CA LEU A 17 43.93 71.98 46.96
C LEU A 17 42.95 71.22 46.03
N VAL A 18 42.55 71.79 44.90
CA VAL A 18 41.61 71.15 43.95
C VAL A 18 42.31 70.35 42.85
N PHE A 19 43.65 70.45 42.71
CA PHE A 19 44.40 69.78 41.63
C PHE A 19 45.05 68.44 42.00
N PHE A 20 44.82 67.90 43.20
CA PHE A 20 45.36 66.59 43.62
C PHE A 20 44.36 65.43 43.59
N SER A 21 43.17 65.63 42.99
CA SER A 21 42.15 64.57 42.82
C SER A 21 41.93 64.23 41.34
N CYS A 22 43.01 63.87 40.65
CA CYS A 22 42.94 63.13 39.39
C CYS A 22 43.76 61.86 39.56
N SER A 23 43.17 60.82 40.14
CA SER A 23 43.53 59.47 39.72
C SER A 23 43.25 59.38 38.22
N LYS A 24 44.12 58.70 37.47
CA LYS A 24 43.87 58.51 36.04
C LYS A 24 42.52 57.81 35.91
N MET A 25 41.64 58.32 35.05
CA MET A 25 40.32 57.74 34.74
C MET A 25 40.40 56.30 34.17
N ASP A 26 41.58 55.67 34.15
CA ASP A 26 41.83 54.32 33.67
C ASP A 26 42.47 53.41 34.74
N GLU A 27 42.71 53.89 35.97
CA GLU A 27 43.39 53.11 37.03
C GLU A 27 42.58 51.88 37.47
N TYR A 28 41.25 51.88 37.25
CA TYR A 28 40.41 50.68 37.42
C TYR A 28 40.67 49.63 36.33
N LYS A 29 41.07 50.01 35.11
CA LYS A 29 41.33 49.05 34.02
C LYS A 29 42.53 48.18 34.36
N ASP A 30 43.54 48.74 35.02
CA ASP A 30 44.72 47.99 35.47
C ASP A 30 44.40 47.01 36.61
N GLU A 31 43.29 47.19 37.33
CA GLU A 31 42.83 46.27 38.38
C GLU A 31 41.90 45.16 37.82
N PHE A 32 41.07 45.48 36.80
CA PHE A 32 40.12 44.54 36.18
C PHE A 32 40.64 43.83 34.91
N MET A 33 41.74 44.27 34.29
CA MET A 33 42.32 43.71 33.05
C MET A 33 43.69 43.05 33.26
N LYS A 34 44.09 42.71 34.50
CA LYS A 34 45.42 42.13 34.82
C LYS A 34 45.77 40.86 34.04
N GLY A 35 44.80 40.18 33.43
CA GLY A 35 44.98 38.98 32.60
C GLY A 35 44.87 39.18 31.08
N GLY A 36 44.65 40.41 30.60
CA GLY A 36 44.33 40.68 29.19
C GLY A 36 42.88 40.36 28.80
N GLU A 37 42.53 40.55 27.53
CA GLU A 37 41.21 40.17 26.99
C GLU A 37 41.05 38.65 26.94
N ILE A 38 39.92 38.12 27.41
CA ILE A 38 39.60 36.70 27.29
C ILE A 38 39.20 36.40 25.85
N ILE A 39 40.01 35.58 25.17
CA ILE A 39 39.74 35.13 23.80
C ILE A 39 38.84 33.90 23.87
N TYR A 40 37.76 33.91 23.09
CA TYR A 40 36.83 32.79 22.96
C TYR A 40 36.82 32.28 21.52
N ALA A 41 36.80 30.96 21.35
CA ALA A 41 36.44 30.37 20.07
C ALA A 41 34.97 30.64 19.72
N GLY A 42 34.63 30.67 18.44
CA GLY A 42 33.26 30.84 17.98
C GLY A 42 32.36 29.69 18.45
N ALA A 43 31.28 30.03 19.15
CA ALA A 43 30.31 29.06 19.67
C ALA A 43 29.51 28.37 18.57
N LEU A 44 28.92 27.23 18.91
CA LEU A 44 27.89 26.58 18.10
C LEU A 44 26.69 27.52 17.94
N ASP A 45 26.12 27.53 16.74
CA ASP A 45 24.87 28.22 16.48
C ASP A 45 23.72 27.51 17.21
N THR A 46 23.58 26.20 16.95
CA THR A 46 22.51 25.36 17.49
C THR A 46 23.06 24.03 18.01
N VAL A 47 22.47 23.51 19.10
CA VAL A 47 22.69 22.15 19.60
C VAL A 47 21.33 21.53 19.96
N ILE A 48 21.04 20.36 19.42
CA ILE A 48 19.83 19.58 19.72
C ILE A 48 20.26 18.18 20.17
N ALA A 49 19.78 17.74 21.32
CA ALA A 49 19.96 16.36 21.78
C ALA A 49 18.81 15.50 21.23
N GLN A 50 19.17 14.53 20.39
CA GLN A 50 18.23 13.60 19.77
C GLN A 50 18.26 12.27 20.52
N SER A 51 17.12 11.93 21.12
CA SER A 51 16.94 10.72 21.94
C SER A 51 17.16 9.43 21.15
N GLY A 52 17.79 8.43 21.77
CA GLY A 52 18.07 7.12 21.16
C GLY A 52 18.03 5.97 22.17
N TYR A 53 18.30 4.75 21.71
CA TYR A 53 18.33 3.54 22.54
C TYR A 53 19.73 3.36 23.17
N TYR A 54 19.81 3.54 24.49
CA TYR A 54 21.06 3.61 25.27
C TYR A 54 22.10 4.59 24.70
N ARG A 55 21.64 5.65 24.02
CA ARG A 55 22.49 6.64 23.35
C ARG A 55 21.77 7.94 23.09
N ILE A 56 22.53 9.01 22.88
CA ILE A 56 22.02 10.32 22.43
C ILE A 56 22.90 10.81 21.28
N ASN A 57 22.28 11.33 20.22
CA ASN A 57 23.00 12.06 19.17
C ASN A 57 22.87 13.57 19.40
N LEU A 58 23.99 14.26 19.57
CA LEU A 58 24.00 15.72 19.56
C LEU A 58 24.14 16.20 18.11
N LYS A 59 23.04 16.72 17.56
CA LYS A 59 23.02 17.39 16.26
C LYS A 59 23.36 18.86 16.48
N MET A 60 24.48 19.29 15.92
CA MET A 60 25.07 20.60 16.18
C MET A 60 25.26 21.36 14.87
N VAL A 61 25.07 22.67 14.88
CA VAL A 61 25.40 23.55 13.75
C VAL A 61 26.59 24.42 14.16
N LEU A 62 27.67 24.34 13.39
CA LEU A 62 28.86 25.15 13.62
C LEU A 62 28.54 26.64 13.37
N GLY A 63 29.13 27.51 14.19
CA GLY A 63 29.12 28.94 13.93
C GLY A 63 30.00 29.32 12.72
N LYS A 64 30.04 30.61 12.40
CA LYS A 64 30.81 31.14 11.25
C LYS A 64 32.33 31.14 11.45
N ASP A 65 32.81 30.85 12.66
CA ASP A 65 34.22 30.86 12.98
C ASP A 65 34.96 29.69 12.30
N GLN A 66 35.90 30.04 11.43
CA GLN A 66 36.70 29.07 10.69
C GLN A 66 37.86 28.49 11.51
N GLN A 67 38.19 29.07 12.67
CA GLN A 67 39.29 28.62 13.52
C GLN A 67 38.91 27.47 14.46
N VAL A 68 37.62 27.13 14.55
CA VAL A 68 37.15 25.97 15.33
C VAL A 68 37.70 24.67 14.74
N VAL A 69 38.37 23.87 15.57
CA VAL A 69 38.99 22.58 15.22
C VAL A 69 38.48 21.41 16.06
N LEU A 70 37.76 21.66 17.15
CA LEU A 70 37.28 20.62 18.06
C LEU A 70 35.93 21.01 18.66
N VAL A 71 35.04 20.03 18.82
CA VAL A 71 33.86 20.14 19.66
C VAL A 71 34.01 19.16 20.83
N LYS A 72 33.66 19.59 22.04
CA LYS A 72 33.61 18.74 23.22
C LYS A 72 32.28 18.91 23.94
N ALA A 73 31.62 17.78 24.21
CA ALA A 73 30.42 17.73 25.03
C ALA A 73 30.75 17.12 26.40
N TYR A 74 30.18 17.69 27.45
CA TYR A 74 30.27 17.22 28.82
C TYR A 74 28.88 16.87 29.35
N TRP A 75 28.81 15.85 30.21
CA TRP A 75 27.61 15.50 30.97
C TRP A 75 28.01 15.01 32.37
N ASN A 76 27.02 14.61 33.18
CA ASN A 76 27.25 14.11 34.54
C ASN A 76 28.04 15.12 35.38
N GLU A 77 27.57 16.37 35.41
CA GLU A 77 28.22 17.49 36.13
C GLU A 77 29.67 17.78 35.67
N GLY A 78 30.00 17.40 34.43
CA GLY A 78 31.33 17.63 33.84
C GLY A 78 32.32 16.49 34.07
N LEU A 79 31.91 15.43 34.76
CA LEU A 79 32.75 14.26 35.02
C LEU A 79 33.00 13.41 33.77
N ASP A 80 32.01 13.38 32.87
CA ASP A 80 32.09 12.63 31.62
C ASP A 80 32.16 13.57 30.42
N SER A 81 32.88 13.17 29.38
CA SER A 81 32.99 13.95 28.16
C SER A 81 33.30 13.13 26.92
N ILE A 82 32.97 13.69 25.77
CA ILE A 82 33.31 13.14 24.46
C ILE A 82 33.67 14.28 23.51
N THR A 83 34.62 14.02 22.61
CA THR A 83 35.11 15.00 21.64
C THR A 83 34.91 14.52 20.21
N ILE A 84 34.80 15.49 19.29
CA ILE A 84 34.89 15.23 17.85
C ILE A 84 35.75 16.32 17.19
N PRO A 85 36.78 15.95 16.42
CA PRO A 85 37.57 16.90 15.66
C PRO A 85 36.76 17.47 14.48
N ILE A 86 36.95 18.75 14.18
CA ILE A 86 36.37 19.43 13.03
C ILE A 86 37.39 19.44 11.91
N GLN A 87 37.14 18.64 10.88
CA GLN A 87 37.99 18.53 9.70
C GLN A 87 37.46 19.42 8.58
N ARG A 88 38.33 20.25 8.00
CA ARG A 88 38.01 21.14 6.88
C ARG A 88 38.66 20.64 5.57
N PRO A 89 38.06 20.90 4.40
CA PRO A 89 36.81 21.64 4.18
C PRO A 89 35.59 20.89 4.71
N LEU A 90 34.59 21.63 5.21
CA LEU A 90 33.37 21.03 5.75
C LEU A 90 32.49 20.50 4.61
N SER A 91 31.96 19.29 4.77
CA SER A 91 30.91 18.77 3.88
C SER A 91 29.52 19.33 4.24
N SER A 92 29.34 19.81 5.47
CA SER A 92 28.14 20.46 5.99
C SER A 92 28.50 21.26 7.25
N ASP A 93 27.77 22.34 7.53
CA ASP A 93 27.87 23.06 8.80
C ASP A 93 27.23 22.27 9.96
N THR A 94 26.50 21.19 9.66
CA THR A 94 25.93 20.28 10.66
C THR A 94 26.90 19.18 11.04
N VAL A 95 27.17 19.03 12.33
CA VAL A 95 28.02 18.01 12.93
C VAL A 95 27.18 17.13 13.85
N ASN A 96 27.33 15.81 13.75
CA ASN A 96 26.69 14.86 14.63
C ASN A 96 27.72 14.24 15.58
N LEU A 97 27.38 14.19 16.86
CA LEU A 97 28.19 13.57 17.90
C LEU A 97 27.35 12.53 18.62
N LEU A 98 27.56 11.25 18.29
CA LEU A 98 26.88 10.13 18.92
C LEU A 98 27.57 9.77 20.24
N ILE A 99 26.78 9.74 21.31
CA ILE A 99 27.22 9.36 22.66
C ILE A 99 26.62 7.99 22.96
N PRO A 100 27.41 6.90 22.83
CA PRO A 100 26.93 5.54 23.07
C PRO A 100 26.89 5.19 24.57
N ASP A 101 26.38 4.00 24.89
CA ASP A 101 26.46 3.34 26.20
C ASP A 101 25.91 4.17 27.38
N LEU A 102 24.92 5.02 27.13
CA LEU A 102 24.25 5.83 28.15
C LEU A 102 23.14 5.03 28.84
N SER A 103 23.15 4.96 30.17
CA SER A 103 22.02 4.40 30.93
C SER A 103 20.70 5.13 30.62
N ALA A 104 19.59 4.41 30.69
CA ALA A 104 18.26 4.95 30.35
C ALA A 104 17.78 5.99 31.38
N ARG A 105 17.94 7.27 31.04
CA ARG A 105 17.54 8.44 31.86
C ARG A 105 17.64 9.73 31.06
N SER A 106 17.23 10.84 31.67
CA SER A 106 17.45 12.19 31.15
C SER A 106 18.90 12.65 31.36
N TYR A 107 19.45 13.33 30.35
CA TYR A 107 20.78 13.94 30.37
C TYR A 107 20.69 15.43 30.03
N SER A 108 21.61 16.21 30.62
CA SER A 108 21.92 17.58 30.24
C SER A 108 23.36 17.63 29.76
N PHE A 109 23.57 18.22 28.59
CA PHE A 109 24.87 18.33 27.95
C PHE A 109 25.30 19.80 27.89
N SER A 110 26.55 20.05 28.25
CA SER A 110 27.24 21.32 28.02
C SER A 110 28.27 21.14 26.91
N VAL A 111 28.10 21.86 25.81
CA VAL A 111 28.88 21.70 24.58
C VAL A 111 29.68 22.96 24.30
N TYR A 112 30.97 22.77 24.00
CA TYR A 112 31.94 23.80 23.72
C TYR A 112 32.65 23.52 22.39
N THR A 113 33.00 24.58 21.67
CA THR A 113 33.97 24.54 20.58
C THR A 113 35.31 25.05 21.06
N PHE A 114 36.39 24.57 20.42
CA PHE A 114 37.75 25.02 20.70
C PHE A 114 38.48 25.35 19.40
N ASP A 115 39.29 26.41 19.46
CA ASP A 115 40.25 26.76 18.42
C ASP A 115 41.56 25.95 18.56
N GLN A 116 42.50 26.18 17.64
CA GLN A 116 43.80 25.48 17.65
C GLN A 116 44.67 25.85 18.86
N GLN A 117 44.44 27.01 19.48
CA GLN A 117 45.14 27.51 20.65
C GLN A 117 44.54 26.98 21.97
N GLY A 118 43.39 26.31 21.90
CA GLY A 118 42.69 25.72 23.05
C GLY A 118 41.74 26.69 23.76
N HIS A 119 41.44 27.85 23.19
CA HIS A 119 40.42 28.75 23.75
C HIS A 119 39.03 28.12 23.57
N SER A 120 38.25 28.09 24.65
CA SER A 120 36.87 27.57 24.62
C SER A 120 35.89 28.64 24.16
N SER A 121 34.80 28.23 23.52
CA SER A 121 33.65 29.10 23.29
C SER A 121 32.83 29.37 24.55
N VAL A 122 31.85 30.27 24.43
CA VAL A 122 30.70 30.24 25.34
C VAL A 122 29.92 28.93 25.19
N VAL A 123 29.39 28.41 26.31
CA VAL A 123 28.69 27.12 26.35
C VAL A 123 27.37 27.16 25.57
N ARG A 124 27.01 26.02 24.98
CA ARG A 124 25.64 25.72 24.53
C ARG A 124 25.13 24.48 25.26
N ASN A 125 23.91 24.56 25.77
CA ASN A 125 23.30 23.46 26.51
C ASN A 125 22.23 22.78 25.68
N ALA A 126 22.10 21.47 25.83
CA ALA A 126 21.02 20.68 25.27
C ALA A 126 20.63 19.55 26.22
N SER A 127 19.34 19.21 26.26
CA SER A 127 18.82 18.14 27.12
C SER A 127 18.08 17.11 26.28
N GLY A 128 18.26 15.84 26.62
CA GLY A 128 17.64 14.73 25.91
C GLY A 128 17.49 13.49 26.81
N VAL A 129 16.76 12.49 26.34
CA VAL A 129 16.54 11.24 27.07
C VAL A 129 17.22 10.10 26.34
N SER A 130 18.01 9.31 27.07
CA SER A 130 18.42 7.98 26.61
C SER A 130 17.32 7.00 26.99
N TYR A 131 16.70 6.35 26.01
CA TYR A 131 15.67 5.35 26.24
C TYR A 131 16.30 3.95 26.33
N GLY A 132 15.68 3.05 27.08
CA GLY A 132 16.13 1.67 27.23
C GLY A 132 14.99 0.67 27.10
N ASP A 133 15.20 -0.51 27.66
CA ASP A 133 14.26 -1.64 27.55
C ASP A 133 12.87 -1.32 28.08
N ASP A 134 12.75 -0.53 29.15
CA ASP A 134 11.44 -0.16 29.71
C ASP A 134 10.57 0.57 28.68
N TYR A 135 11.15 1.48 27.91
CA TYR A 135 10.42 2.16 26.84
C TYR A 135 10.08 1.18 25.72
N LEU A 136 11.04 0.35 25.28
CA LEU A 136 10.82 -0.65 24.23
C LEU A 136 9.69 -1.63 24.59
N ASN A 137 9.68 -2.12 25.83
CA ASN A 137 8.70 -3.07 26.35
C ASN A 137 7.32 -2.43 26.60
N SER A 138 7.25 -1.10 26.71
CA SER A 138 5.99 -0.37 26.81
C SER A 138 5.25 -0.22 25.47
N LEU A 139 5.95 -0.43 24.35
CA LEU A 139 5.37 -0.27 23.01
C LEU A 139 4.43 -1.44 22.70
N ALA A 140 3.30 -1.12 22.09
CA ALA A 140 2.31 -2.09 21.63
C ALA A 140 2.07 -1.94 20.13
N ASN A 141 1.71 -3.02 19.45
CA ASN A 141 1.36 -2.94 18.04
C ASN A 141 0.03 -2.20 17.84
N ARG A 142 -0.05 -1.40 16.79
CA ARG A 142 -1.33 -0.84 16.32
C ARG A 142 -2.29 -1.98 16.01
N THR A 143 -3.55 -1.83 16.38
CA THR A 143 -4.53 -2.92 16.23
C THR A 143 -5.29 -2.83 14.90
N ILE A 144 -5.56 -3.99 14.32
CA ILE A 144 -6.44 -4.15 13.16
C ILE A 144 -7.88 -4.17 13.66
N ARG A 145 -8.73 -3.30 13.11
CA ARG A 145 -10.16 -3.23 13.42
C ARG A 145 -10.96 -4.33 12.73
N THR A 146 -10.69 -4.54 11.43
CA THR A 146 -11.38 -5.54 10.61
C THR A 146 -10.48 -5.99 9.47
N SER A 147 -10.67 -7.24 9.02
CA SER A 147 -10.14 -7.76 7.76
C SER A 147 -11.29 -8.24 6.88
N ALA A 148 -11.16 -8.06 5.56
CA ALA A 148 -12.16 -8.48 4.59
C ALA A 148 -11.51 -8.86 3.26
N ALA A 149 -12.16 -9.72 2.49
CA ALA A 149 -11.80 -9.94 1.10
C ALA A 149 -11.96 -8.65 0.28
N ASN A 150 -10.98 -8.34 -0.55
CA ASN A 150 -11.15 -7.35 -1.60
C ASN A 150 -11.86 -8.04 -2.78
N THR A 151 -13.03 -7.54 -3.17
CA THR A 151 -13.80 -8.14 -4.27
C THR A 151 -13.37 -7.59 -5.63
N GLY A 152 -12.67 -6.46 -5.68
CA GLY A 152 -12.16 -5.85 -6.91
C GLY A 152 -10.81 -6.41 -7.38
N VAL A 153 -9.93 -6.76 -6.44
CA VAL A 153 -8.62 -7.41 -6.69
C VAL A 153 -8.46 -8.64 -5.79
N ASP A 154 -7.69 -9.67 -6.18
CA ASP A 154 -7.45 -10.90 -5.38
C ASP A 154 -6.56 -10.62 -4.16
N SER A 155 -7.06 -9.81 -3.23
CA SER A 155 -6.32 -9.37 -2.06
C SER A 155 -7.22 -9.29 -0.82
N MET A 156 -6.61 -9.05 0.34
CA MET A 156 -7.34 -8.72 1.56
C MET A 156 -7.21 -7.24 1.87
N ILE A 157 -8.28 -6.66 2.39
CA ILE A 157 -8.30 -5.30 2.95
C ILE A 157 -8.29 -5.41 4.47
N PHE A 158 -7.35 -4.71 5.11
CA PHE A 158 -7.26 -4.52 6.54
C PHE A 158 -7.58 -3.08 6.87
N ARG A 159 -8.50 -2.86 7.81
CA ARG A 159 -8.79 -1.53 8.37
C ARG A 159 -8.22 -1.46 9.77
N TRP A 160 -7.49 -0.40 10.05
CA TRP A 160 -6.75 -0.22 11.30
C TRP A 160 -7.49 0.72 12.24
N ASN A 161 -7.27 0.54 13.55
CA ASN A 161 -7.68 1.53 14.54
C ASN A 161 -6.77 2.76 14.48
N GLU A 162 -7.08 3.82 15.24
CA GLU A 162 -6.20 5.00 15.32
C GLU A 162 -4.77 4.62 15.75
N PRO A 163 -3.73 5.28 15.21
CA PRO A 163 -2.36 5.00 15.59
C PRO A 163 -2.13 5.41 17.05
N ASN A 164 -1.36 4.61 17.80
CA ASN A 164 -0.89 4.99 19.12
C ASN A 164 0.03 6.22 19.01
N ASN A 165 0.11 7.04 20.07
CA ASN A 165 0.97 8.21 20.09
C ASN A 165 2.44 7.85 19.80
N GLY A 166 3.11 8.65 18.98
CA GLY A 166 4.49 8.42 18.55
C GLY A 166 4.68 7.33 17.48
N LEU A 167 3.63 6.59 17.08
CA LEU A 167 3.73 5.61 15.99
C LEU A 167 4.04 6.35 14.69
N VAL A 168 5.08 5.90 13.98
CA VAL A 168 5.51 6.47 12.69
C VAL A 168 5.11 5.58 11.51
N PHE A 169 5.29 4.27 11.63
CA PHE A 169 4.89 3.30 10.62
C PHE A 169 4.68 1.91 11.22
N THR A 170 4.12 1.00 10.45
CA THR A 170 4.01 -0.43 10.78
C THR A 170 4.68 -1.24 9.67
N GLU A 171 5.58 -2.14 10.05
CA GLU A 171 6.22 -3.11 9.17
C GLU A 171 5.30 -4.32 9.06
N LEU A 172 5.06 -4.80 7.85
CA LEU A 172 4.19 -5.93 7.58
C LEU A 172 4.88 -6.96 6.69
N GLU A 173 4.54 -8.22 6.92
CA GLU A 173 4.98 -9.31 6.07
C GLU A 173 3.90 -10.39 5.91
N TYR A 174 3.85 -10.98 4.72
CA TYR A 174 2.95 -12.10 4.43
C TYR A 174 3.54 -13.02 3.37
N THR A 175 3.01 -14.24 3.29
CA THR A 175 3.42 -15.22 2.29
C THR A 175 2.58 -15.07 1.03
N ARG A 176 3.23 -14.92 -0.12
CA ARG A 176 2.58 -14.85 -1.43
C ARG A 176 2.15 -16.23 -1.90
N ARG A 177 1.26 -16.29 -2.90
CA ARG A 177 0.77 -17.56 -3.48
C ARG A 177 1.88 -18.48 -4.00
N ASP A 178 2.99 -17.89 -4.47
CA ASP A 178 4.19 -18.61 -4.93
C ASP A 178 5.10 -19.13 -3.80
N GLY A 179 4.72 -18.91 -2.53
CA GLY A 179 5.47 -19.33 -1.35
C GLY A 179 6.56 -18.35 -0.89
N THR A 180 6.80 -17.25 -1.61
CA THR A 180 7.80 -16.25 -1.22
C THR A 180 7.23 -15.24 -0.20
N VAL A 181 8.10 -14.66 0.63
CA VAL A 181 7.70 -13.66 1.63
C VAL A 181 7.72 -12.26 1.03
N ARG A 182 6.63 -11.51 1.22
CA ARG A 182 6.50 -10.10 0.85
C ARG A 182 6.57 -9.24 2.10
N GLN A 183 7.45 -8.25 2.11
CA GLN A 183 7.56 -7.25 3.17
C GLN A 183 7.25 -5.85 2.63
N PHE A 184 6.57 -5.03 3.43
CA PHE A 184 6.27 -3.64 3.12
C PHE A 184 5.95 -2.84 4.39
N THR A 185 5.82 -1.52 4.24
CA THR A 185 5.56 -0.60 5.33
C THR A 185 4.26 0.16 5.08
N MET A 186 3.45 0.30 6.13
CA MET A 186 2.27 1.16 6.15
C MET A 186 2.52 2.37 7.04
N LEU A 187 2.20 3.58 6.59
CA LEU A 187 2.41 4.79 7.37
C LEU A 187 1.34 4.93 8.47
N ASN A 188 1.66 5.70 9.52
CA ASN A 188 0.70 5.98 10.59
C ASN A 188 -0.56 6.73 10.11
N THR A 189 -0.45 7.50 9.02
CA THR A 189 -1.55 8.22 8.37
C THR A 189 -2.55 7.31 7.67
N ASP A 190 -2.16 6.07 7.34
CA ASP A 190 -3.03 5.14 6.65
C ASP A 190 -4.00 4.48 7.64
N SER A 191 -5.28 4.39 7.25
CA SER A 191 -6.32 3.70 8.02
C SER A 191 -6.83 2.43 7.32
N ILE A 192 -6.51 2.26 6.04
CA ILE A 192 -6.88 1.13 5.20
C ILE A 192 -5.65 0.66 4.44
N MET A 193 -5.43 -0.65 4.42
CA MET A 193 -4.39 -1.28 3.63
C MET A 193 -4.99 -2.44 2.86
N ALA A 194 -4.80 -2.46 1.54
CA ALA A 194 -5.02 -3.62 0.72
C ALA A 194 -3.68 -4.34 0.51
N LEU A 195 -3.68 -5.67 0.53
CA LEU A 195 -2.46 -6.41 0.17
C LEU A 195 -2.08 -6.06 -1.28
N PRO A 196 -0.80 -5.72 -1.53
CA PRO A 196 -0.35 -5.26 -2.83
C PRO A 196 -0.30 -6.37 -3.87
N ASP A 197 -0.11 -7.62 -3.44
CA ASP A 197 0.05 -8.80 -4.28
C ASP A 197 -0.81 -9.96 -3.75
N GLU A 198 -1.00 -11.00 -4.57
CA GLU A 198 -1.67 -12.25 -4.16
C GLU A 198 -1.01 -12.90 -2.94
N TYR A 199 -1.81 -13.52 -2.08
CA TYR A 199 -1.34 -14.17 -0.85
C TYR A 199 -1.66 -15.67 -0.84
N ALA A 200 -0.86 -16.44 -0.09
CA ALA A 200 -1.13 -17.84 0.19
C ALA A 200 -2.29 -17.95 1.20
N SER A 201 -3.42 -18.47 0.76
CA SER A 201 -4.60 -18.65 1.62
C SER A 201 -4.30 -19.58 2.79
N GLY A 202 -4.82 -19.27 3.98
CA GLY A 202 -4.57 -20.02 5.22
C GLY A 202 -3.27 -19.66 5.93
N THR A 203 -2.50 -18.70 5.42
CA THR A 203 -1.33 -18.13 6.11
C THR A 203 -1.73 -16.90 6.95
N GLU A 204 -0.75 -16.29 7.62
CA GLU A 204 -0.96 -15.13 8.48
C GLU A 204 -0.27 -13.89 7.90
N LEU A 205 -0.89 -12.72 8.10
CA LEU A 205 -0.20 -11.44 8.01
C LEU A 205 0.49 -11.22 9.35
N ARG A 206 1.81 -11.03 9.35
CA ARG A 206 2.60 -10.67 10.53
C ARG A 206 2.96 -9.20 10.45
N TYR A 207 2.87 -8.48 11.56
CA TYR A 207 3.19 -7.06 11.58
C TYR A 207 3.73 -6.59 12.92
N ARG A 208 4.52 -5.52 12.89
CA ARG A 208 4.97 -4.81 14.09
C ARG A 208 5.04 -3.30 13.88
N SER A 209 4.68 -2.54 14.90
CA SER A 209 4.67 -1.08 14.85
C SER A 209 6.01 -0.48 15.25
N ALA A 210 6.32 0.67 14.67
CA ALA A 210 7.54 1.42 14.90
C ALA A 210 7.21 2.84 15.38
N TYR A 211 7.98 3.32 16.36
CA TYR A 211 7.72 4.53 17.13
C TYR A 211 8.90 5.47 17.15
N LYS A 212 8.60 6.76 17.26
CA LYS A 212 9.54 7.76 17.76
C LYS A 212 8.96 8.38 19.04
N PRO A 213 9.74 8.47 20.13
CA PRO A 213 9.28 9.11 21.37
C PRO A 213 8.98 10.59 21.18
N ASP A 214 9.68 11.24 20.24
CA ASP A 214 9.47 12.61 19.83
C ASP A 214 9.89 12.80 18.35
N ALA A 215 9.50 13.92 17.74
CA ALA A 215 9.76 14.17 16.32
C ALA A 215 11.26 14.24 15.96
N ASN A 216 12.12 14.59 16.93
CA ASN A 216 13.55 14.78 16.76
C ASN A 216 14.37 13.55 17.17
N ALA A 217 13.75 12.48 17.67
CA ALA A 217 14.44 11.26 18.08
C ALA A 217 15.35 10.72 16.97
N TYR A 218 16.56 10.33 17.37
CA TYR A 218 17.57 9.74 16.50
C TYR A 218 17.15 8.35 16.05
N ASP A 219 16.68 7.54 17.00
CA ASP A 219 16.27 6.17 16.75
C ASP A 219 14.77 6.02 16.52
N THR A 220 14.42 4.96 15.79
CA THR A 220 13.07 4.45 15.68
C THR A 220 12.99 3.12 16.40
N PHE A 221 12.11 3.06 17.40
CA PHE A 221 11.92 1.91 18.28
C PHE A 221 10.86 1.00 17.69
N ARG A 222 11.12 -0.30 17.64
CA ARG A 222 10.19 -1.29 17.09
C ARG A 222 9.65 -2.14 18.21
N VAL A 223 8.35 -2.41 18.19
CA VAL A 223 7.77 -3.44 19.06
C VAL A 223 8.52 -4.76 18.79
N THR A 224 9.00 -5.40 19.86
CA THR A 224 9.85 -6.60 19.76
C THR A 224 9.11 -7.75 19.08
N GLU A 225 7.87 -7.98 19.49
CA GLU A 225 7.05 -9.09 19.03
C GLU A 225 6.15 -8.70 17.85
N TYR A 226 6.07 -9.61 16.89
CA TYR A 226 5.10 -9.50 15.79
C TYR A 226 3.71 -9.90 16.29
N ALA A 227 2.71 -9.08 15.95
CA ALA A 227 1.32 -9.51 15.98
C ALA A 227 0.97 -10.25 14.69
N THR A 228 -0.01 -11.14 14.75
CA THR A 228 -0.47 -11.91 13.59
C THR A 228 -1.98 -11.81 13.41
N VAL A 229 -2.44 -11.90 12.16
CA VAL A 229 -3.86 -12.04 11.82
C VAL A 229 -4.00 -13.07 10.72
N ALA A 230 -4.93 -14.01 10.91
CA ALA A 230 -5.21 -15.06 9.94
C ALA A 230 -5.76 -14.46 8.63
N MET A 231 -5.23 -14.95 7.51
CA MET A 231 -5.71 -14.60 6.18
C MET A 231 -6.54 -15.75 5.62
N ALA A 232 -7.86 -15.62 5.81
CA ALA A 232 -8.82 -16.58 5.27
C ALA A 232 -8.75 -16.63 3.73
N ALA A 233 -9.17 -17.75 3.15
CA ALA A 233 -9.32 -17.85 1.70
C ALA A 233 -10.37 -16.86 1.22
N VAL A 234 -10.00 -15.98 0.27
CA VAL A 234 -10.99 -15.20 -0.49
C VAL A 234 -11.75 -16.18 -1.38
N PRO A 235 -13.10 -16.17 -1.39
CA PRO A 235 -13.86 -16.97 -2.34
C PRO A 235 -13.36 -16.71 -3.77
N PRO A 236 -13.22 -17.74 -4.62
CA PRO A 236 -12.72 -17.55 -5.97
C PRO A 236 -13.57 -16.49 -6.68
N TYR A 237 -12.92 -15.42 -7.12
CA TYR A 237 -13.59 -14.36 -7.84
C TYR A 237 -14.20 -14.90 -9.12
N GLU A 238 -15.46 -14.55 -9.35
CA GLU A 238 -16.18 -14.88 -10.56
C GLU A 238 -17.11 -13.71 -10.89
N ARG A 239 -17.15 -13.36 -12.18
CA ARG A 239 -18.14 -12.42 -12.72
C ARG A 239 -18.79 -13.00 -13.96
N SER A 240 -20.04 -12.63 -14.21
CA SER A 240 -20.64 -12.83 -15.53
C SER A 240 -20.05 -11.82 -16.52
N LEU A 241 -19.93 -12.22 -17.78
CA LEU A 241 -19.58 -11.29 -18.85
C LEU A 241 -20.75 -10.32 -19.12
N ASP A 242 -20.42 -9.12 -19.59
CA ASP A 242 -21.40 -8.09 -19.93
C ASP A 242 -22.11 -8.41 -21.25
N LYS A 243 -23.33 -8.93 -21.14
CA LYS A 243 -24.17 -9.32 -22.29
C LYS A 243 -24.50 -8.19 -23.25
N THR A 244 -24.40 -6.93 -22.82
CA THR A 244 -24.64 -5.78 -23.72
C THR A 244 -23.58 -5.66 -24.81
N LYS A 245 -22.42 -6.29 -24.62
CA LYS A 245 -21.33 -6.35 -25.60
C LYS A 245 -21.44 -7.53 -26.56
N PHE A 246 -22.39 -8.43 -26.33
CA PHE A 246 -22.52 -9.63 -27.14
C PHE A 246 -23.15 -9.29 -28.48
N ALA A 247 -22.57 -9.82 -29.56
CA ALA A 247 -23.03 -9.55 -30.91
C ALA A 247 -23.06 -10.82 -31.75
N ARG A 248 -24.08 -10.94 -32.61
CA ARG A 248 -24.14 -11.99 -33.62
C ARG A 248 -22.97 -11.84 -34.59
N VAL A 249 -22.33 -12.97 -34.90
CA VAL A 249 -21.36 -13.09 -35.99
C VAL A 249 -21.99 -13.96 -37.08
N VAL A 250 -21.69 -13.67 -38.34
CA VAL A 250 -22.14 -14.49 -39.47
C VAL A 250 -20.93 -14.88 -40.28
N LEU A 251 -20.65 -16.18 -40.32
CA LEU A 251 -19.56 -16.75 -41.10
C LEU A 251 -20.12 -17.63 -42.23
N PRO A 252 -19.40 -17.82 -43.34
CA PRO A 252 -19.89 -18.59 -44.48
C PRO A 252 -20.35 -20.01 -44.16
N THR A 253 -19.76 -20.63 -43.13
CA THR A 253 -20.06 -22.00 -42.71
C THR A 253 -21.16 -22.12 -41.65
N ASP A 254 -21.60 -21.00 -41.07
CA ASP A 254 -22.57 -21.01 -39.99
C ASP A 254 -23.98 -21.28 -40.51
N VAL A 255 -24.79 -21.97 -39.70
CA VAL A 255 -26.22 -22.08 -39.95
C VAL A 255 -26.87 -20.70 -39.86
N GLY A 256 -27.76 -20.40 -40.80
CA GLY A 256 -28.54 -19.17 -40.78
C GLY A 256 -29.46 -19.08 -39.57
N ALA A 257 -30.01 -17.89 -39.34
CA ALA A 257 -31.11 -17.72 -38.39
C ALA A 257 -32.42 -18.26 -38.98
N SER A 258 -33.34 -18.67 -38.11
CA SER A 258 -34.69 -19.05 -38.51
C SER A 258 -35.39 -17.95 -39.31
N SER A 259 -36.26 -18.33 -40.25
CA SER A 259 -37.20 -17.40 -40.89
C SER A 259 -38.29 -16.91 -39.93
N TYR A 260 -38.44 -17.53 -38.76
CA TYR A 260 -39.29 -17.04 -37.67
C TYR A 260 -38.63 -15.83 -37.01
N ALA A 261 -39.05 -14.63 -37.42
CA ALA A 261 -38.47 -13.36 -36.96
C ALA A 261 -38.50 -13.14 -35.43
N THR A 262 -39.29 -13.93 -34.69
CA THR A 262 -39.48 -13.81 -33.24
C THR A 262 -38.41 -14.53 -32.40
N TRP A 263 -37.51 -15.32 -33.02
CA TRP A 263 -36.46 -16.08 -32.32
C TRP A 263 -35.03 -15.74 -32.78
N PRO A 264 -34.62 -14.45 -32.75
CA PRO A 264 -33.27 -14.04 -33.16
C PRO A 264 -32.19 -14.55 -32.20
N MET A 265 -30.95 -14.63 -32.70
CA MET A 265 -29.78 -15.08 -31.91
C MET A 265 -29.56 -14.24 -30.64
N THR A 266 -29.87 -12.95 -30.69
CA THR A 266 -29.78 -12.03 -29.55
C THR A 266 -30.62 -12.45 -28.36
N ASN A 267 -31.61 -13.32 -28.54
CA ASN A 267 -32.37 -13.88 -27.44
C ASN A 267 -31.58 -14.84 -26.55
N MET A 268 -30.41 -15.33 -26.97
CA MET A 268 -29.56 -16.16 -26.10
C MET A 268 -28.80 -15.34 -25.04
N TRP A 269 -28.88 -14.02 -25.05
CA TRP A 269 -28.19 -13.17 -24.08
C TRP A 269 -28.99 -11.90 -23.75
N ASN A 270 -30.31 -11.97 -23.79
CA ASN A 270 -31.17 -10.80 -23.50
C ASN A 270 -31.66 -10.75 -22.05
N GLY A 271 -31.30 -11.74 -21.22
CA GLY A 271 -31.68 -11.83 -19.81
C GLY A 271 -33.07 -12.44 -19.55
N TYR A 272 -33.81 -12.83 -20.60
CA TYR A 272 -35.11 -13.46 -20.48
C TYR A 272 -34.98 -14.97 -20.70
N ILE A 273 -35.27 -15.74 -19.66
CA ILE A 273 -35.20 -17.21 -19.74
C ILE A 273 -36.50 -17.86 -20.17
N SER A 274 -37.62 -17.12 -20.28
CA SER A 274 -38.95 -17.67 -20.56
C SER A 274 -39.69 -16.90 -21.65
N GLY A 275 -40.41 -17.61 -22.51
CA GLY A 275 -41.25 -17.03 -23.57
C GLY A 275 -40.53 -16.62 -24.85
N ASN A 276 -39.20 -16.79 -24.92
CA ASN A 276 -38.38 -16.52 -26.09
C ASN A 276 -37.17 -17.47 -26.16
N GLY A 277 -36.38 -17.32 -27.22
CA GLY A 277 -35.13 -18.03 -27.43
C GLY A 277 -34.57 -17.75 -28.82
N TYR A 278 -33.48 -18.43 -29.16
CA TYR A 278 -32.91 -18.46 -30.51
C TYR A 278 -33.31 -19.75 -31.22
N ALA A 279 -33.66 -19.63 -32.50
CA ALA A 279 -33.85 -20.77 -33.39
C ALA A 279 -32.96 -20.63 -34.64
N THR A 280 -32.28 -21.72 -35.01
CA THR A 280 -31.54 -21.78 -36.28
C THR A 280 -32.50 -21.90 -37.48
N ALA A 281 -31.98 -21.68 -38.68
CA ALA A 281 -32.63 -22.17 -39.90
C ALA A 281 -32.69 -23.71 -39.88
N ILE A 282 -33.52 -24.27 -40.78
CA ILE A 282 -33.55 -25.71 -41.03
C ILE A 282 -32.14 -26.18 -41.38
N SER A 283 -31.65 -27.20 -40.68
CA SER A 283 -30.29 -27.71 -40.78
C SER A 283 -30.23 -29.19 -40.43
N THR A 284 -29.13 -29.83 -40.79
CA THR A 284 -28.79 -31.19 -40.33
C THR A 284 -27.73 -31.08 -39.24
N ASN A 285 -27.81 -31.96 -38.24
CA ASN A 285 -26.77 -32.04 -37.23
C ASN A 285 -25.59 -32.90 -37.76
N PRO A 286 -24.33 -32.51 -37.51
CA PRO A 286 -23.95 -31.33 -36.75
C PRO A 286 -24.09 -30.03 -37.54
N CYS A 287 -24.58 -28.98 -36.88
CA CYS A 287 -24.57 -27.61 -37.39
C CYS A 287 -23.98 -26.65 -36.34
N TRP A 288 -23.59 -25.44 -36.74
CA TRP A 288 -22.95 -24.49 -35.83
C TRP A 288 -23.26 -23.04 -36.14
N PHE A 289 -23.11 -22.19 -35.13
CA PHE A 289 -23.30 -20.74 -35.22
C PHE A 289 -22.36 -20.01 -34.25
N THR A 290 -22.04 -18.77 -34.59
CA THR A 290 -20.98 -17.98 -33.94
C THR A 290 -21.50 -16.65 -33.39
N PHE A 291 -20.96 -16.22 -32.25
CA PHE A 291 -21.18 -14.88 -31.68
C PHE A 291 -19.91 -14.35 -31.01
N ASP A 292 -19.83 -13.02 -30.90
CA ASP A 292 -18.80 -12.27 -30.18
C ASP A 292 -19.29 -11.99 -28.76
N MET A 293 -18.49 -12.26 -27.73
CA MET A 293 -18.77 -11.89 -26.34
C MET A 293 -18.36 -10.44 -26.01
N GLY A 294 -17.65 -9.78 -26.93
CA GLY A 294 -17.22 -8.38 -26.83
C GLY A 294 -16.02 -8.13 -25.92
N GLU A 295 -15.52 -9.15 -25.23
CA GLU A 295 -14.28 -9.11 -24.45
C GLU A 295 -13.54 -10.46 -24.53
N ALA A 296 -12.20 -10.41 -24.55
CA ALA A 296 -11.35 -11.60 -24.53
C ALA A 296 -11.00 -11.99 -23.10
N VAL A 297 -11.47 -13.17 -22.65
CA VAL A 297 -11.32 -13.64 -21.26
C VAL A 297 -11.05 -15.14 -21.18
N THR A 298 -10.51 -15.59 -20.05
CA THR A 298 -10.46 -17.02 -19.72
C THR A 298 -11.79 -17.44 -19.10
N LEU A 299 -12.56 -18.28 -19.79
CA LEU A 299 -13.85 -18.73 -19.27
C LEU A 299 -13.67 -19.87 -18.25
N ASN A 300 -14.44 -19.85 -17.15
CA ASN A 300 -14.39 -20.92 -16.14
C ASN A 300 -15.69 -21.74 -16.06
N ARG A 301 -16.84 -21.16 -16.44
CA ARG A 301 -18.10 -21.89 -16.64
C ARG A 301 -19.06 -21.06 -17.49
N PHE A 302 -20.14 -21.71 -17.92
CA PHE A 302 -21.31 -21.02 -18.44
C PHE A 302 -22.59 -21.68 -17.94
N MET A 303 -23.67 -20.92 -17.98
CA MET A 303 -25.03 -21.40 -17.73
C MET A 303 -25.76 -21.51 -19.06
N PHE A 304 -26.57 -22.56 -19.20
CA PHE A 304 -27.37 -22.87 -20.37
C PHE A 304 -28.83 -23.08 -19.97
N TRP A 305 -29.74 -22.39 -20.64
CA TRP A 305 -31.18 -22.63 -20.51
C TRP A 305 -31.74 -23.12 -21.82
N GLN A 306 -32.55 -24.18 -21.73
CA GLN A 306 -33.41 -24.61 -22.84
C GLN A 306 -34.57 -23.62 -23.01
N PRO A 307 -35.17 -23.53 -24.20
CA PRO A 307 -36.40 -22.76 -24.36
C PRO A 307 -37.52 -23.35 -23.49
N GLN A 308 -38.10 -22.53 -22.62
CA GLN A 308 -38.98 -23.02 -21.55
C GLN A 308 -40.33 -23.56 -22.09
N ASP A 309 -40.72 -23.22 -23.31
CA ASP A 309 -41.91 -23.74 -23.97
C ASP A 309 -41.75 -25.20 -24.47
N ARG A 310 -40.51 -25.71 -24.54
CA ARG A 310 -40.20 -27.03 -25.12
C ARG A 310 -39.04 -27.77 -24.44
N ILE A 311 -38.85 -27.58 -23.14
CA ILE A 311 -37.83 -28.28 -22.36
C ILE A 311 -37.87 -29.80 -22.61
N TYR A 312 -36.70 -30.40 -22.85
CA TYR A 312 -36.46 -31.82 -23.12
C TYR A 312 -37.28 -32.43 -24.29
N ARG A 313 -37.67 -31.63 -25.28
CA ARG A 313 -38.37 -32.11 -26.48
C ARG A 313 -38.09 -31.23 -27.70
N LEU A 314 -38.54 -31.70 -28.86
CA LEU A 314 -38.50 -30.96 -30.12
C LEU A 314 -37.08 -30.43 -30.43
N GLU A 315 -36.92 -29.14 -30.66
CA GLU A 315 -35.66 -28.51 -31.08
C GLU A 315 -34.73 -28.11 -29.94
N ALA A 316 -35.14 -28.34 -28.69
CA ALA A 316 -34.28 -28.03 -27.54
C ALA A 316 -32.96 -28.79 -27.67
N VAL A 317 -31.85 -28.06 -27.68
CA VAL A 317 -30.50 -28.63 -27.82
C VAL A 317 -30.22 -29.60 -26.66
N LYS A 318 -29.69 -30.79 -26.99
CA LYS A 318 -29.31 -31.83 -26.04
C LYS A 318 -27.80 -32.02 -25.97
N ARG A 319 -27.16 -32.40 -27.07
CA ARG A 319 -25.70 -32.58 -27.14
C ARG A 319 -25.07 -31.51 -28.02
N PHE A 320 -24.04 -30.85 -27.51
CA PHE A 320 -23.33 -29.79 -28.23
C PHE A 320 -21.89 -29.66 -27.76
N GLU A 321 -21.06 -29.05 -28.58
CA GLU A 321 -19.70 -28.66 -28.27
C GLU A 321 -19.61 -27.14 -28.28
N ILE A 322 -18.85 -26.58 -27.35
CA ILE A 322 -18.53 -25.16 -27.32
C ILE A 322 -17.05 -24.96 -27.63
N TYR A 323 -16.80 -24.14 -28.64
CA TYR A 323 -15.47 -23.73 -29.08
C TYR A 323 -15.28 -22.25 -28.84
N GLY A 324 -14.03 -21.85 -28.61
CA GLY A 324 -13.67 -20.45 -28.49
C GLY A 324 -12.42 -20.09 -29.28
N SER A 325 -12.34 -18.82 -29.66
CA SER A 325 -11.18 -18.23 -30.32
C SER A 325 -10.98 -16.79 -29.82
N GLU A 326 -9.73 -16.37 -29.66
CA GLU A 326 -9.40 -14.98 -29.32
C GLU A 326 -9.60 -14.05 -30.53
N THR A 327 -9.28 -14.54 -31.73
CA THR A 327 -9.39 -13.82 -33.00
C THR A 327 -10.43 -14.47 -33.92
N LEU A 328 -11.01 -13.71 -34.84
CA LEU A 328 -12.02 -14.22 -35.76
C LEU A 328 -11.46 -14.35 -37.18
N ASP A 329 -11.49 -15.56 -37.75
CA ASP A 329 -11.29 -15.78 -39.19
C ASP A 329 -12.65 -15.69 -39.91
N MET A 330 -12.78 -14.68 -40.78
CA MET A 330 -14.00 -14.39 -41.51
C MET A 330 -14.32 -15.40 -42.63
N THR A 331 -13.38 -16.28 -42.99
CA THR A 331 -13.61 -17.35 -43.99
C THR A 331 -14.52 -18.46 -43.44
N GLY A 332 -14.65 -18.57 -42.12
CA GLY A 332 -15.36 -19.66 -41.45
C GLY A 332 -14.49 -20.88 -41.12
N SER A 333 -13.18 -20.83 -41.39
CA SER A 333 -12.25 -21.92 -41.04
C SER A 333 -12.35 -22.34 -39.57
N TRP A 334 -12.05 -23.60 -39.32
CA TRP A 334 -11.99 -24.19 -37.97
C TRP A 334 -10.61 -24.07 -37.32
N ASP A 335 -9.57 -23.66 -38.06
CA ASP A 335 -8.17 -23.73 -37.60
C ASP A 335 -7.88 -22.89 -36.35
N SER A 336 -8.59 -21.76 -36.17
CA SER A 336 -8.41 -20.89 -35.00
C SER A 336 -9.25 -21.30 -33.78
N TRP A 337 -10.10 -22.32 -33.90
CA TRP A 337 -11.06 -22.68 -32.86
C TRP A 337 -10.51 -23.74 -31.91
N THR A 338 -10.53 -23.44 -30.62
CA THR A 338 -10.19 -24.39 -29.56
C THR A 338 -11.46 -24.98 -28.96
N LEU A 339 -11.55 -26.31 -28.86
CA LEU A 339 -12.63 -26.97 -28.13
C LEU A 339 -12.50 -26.64 -26.64
N LEU A 340 -13.50 -25.98 -26.07
CA LEU A 340 -13.53 -25.67 -24.64
C LEU A 340 -14.21 -26.79 -23.85
N ARG A 341 -15.32 -27.34 -24.38
CA ARG A 341 -16.07 -28.41 -23.71
C ARG A 341 -17.05 -29.13 -24.65
N THR A 342 -17.25 -30.43 -24.42
CA THR A 342 -18.41 -31.20 -24.88
C THR A 342 -19.48 -31.25 -23.80
N CYS A 343 -20.71 -30.94 -24.16
CA CYS A 343 -21.85 -30.75 -23.26
C CYS A 343 -23.00 -31.68 -23.62
N GLU A 344 -23.64 -32.23 -22.61
CA GLU A 344 -24.89 -33.00 -22.73
C GLU A 344 -25.87 -32.49 -21.68
N SER A 345 -26.97 -31.91 -22.15
CA SER A 345 -28.13 -31.62 -21.32
C SER A 345 -28.81 -32.91 -20.92
N TYR A 346 -29.17 -33.03 -19.65
CA TYR A 346 -29.84 -34.21 -19.13
C TYR A 346 -31.14 -33.85 -18.43
N LYS A 347 -32.05 -34.83 -18.41
CA LYS A 347 -33.36 -34.75 -17.79
C LYS A 347 -33.31 -35.50 -16.45
N PRO A 348 -33.42 -34.82 -15.30
CA PRO A 348 -33.22 -35.43 -13.98
C PRO A 348 -34.09 -36.66 -13.72
N SER A 349 -35.37 -36.60 -14.11
CA SER A 349 -36.31 -37.69 -13.84
C SER A 349 -36.07 -38.95 -14.67
N GLY A 350 -35.33 -38.84 -15.78
CA GLY A 350 -35.20 -39.90 -16.77
C GLY A 350 -36.50 -40.28 -17.49
N SER A 351 -37.61 -39.55 -17.29
CA SER A 351 -38.88 -39.89 -17.93
C SER A 351 -38.82 -39.70 -19.46
N PRO A 352 -39.66 -40.41 -20.23
CA PRO A 352 -39.66 -40.30 -21.69
C PRO A 352 -39.88 -38.86 -22.19
N VAL A 353 -39.31 -38.54 -23.35
CA VAL A 353 -39.52 -37.27 -24.06
C VAL A 353 -41.03 -37.01 -24.21
N GLY A 354 -41.46 -35.78 -23.93
CA GLY A 354 -42.87 -35.38 -23.92
C GLY A 354 -43.57 -35.49 -22.56
N THR A 355 -42.94 -36.11 -21.56
CA THR A 355 -43.39 -36.09 -20.16
C THR A 355 -42.39 -35.33 -19.31
N ASN A 356 -42.82 -34.29 -18.58
CA ASN A 356 -41.96 -33.53 -17.67
C ASN A 356 -42.51 -33.62 -16.24
N THR A 357 -41.67 -34.08 -15.30
CA THR A 357 -42.00 -34.04 -13.87
C THR A 357 -41.78 -32.63 -13.29
N ALA A 358 -42.21 -32.41 -12.06
CA ALA A 358 -41.92 -31.15 -11.35
C ALA A 358 -40.40 -30.91 -11.17
N GLU A 359 -39.62 -31.98 -10.99
CA GLU A 359 -38.16 -31.92 -10.89
C GLU A 359 -37.53 -31.44 -12.21
N ASP A 360 -37.99 -31.99 -13.34
CA ASP A 360 -37.48 -31.61 -14.68
C ASP A 360 -37.74 -30.13 -14.97
N ILE A 361 -38.94 -29.65 -14.63
CA ILE A 361 -39.36 -28.26 -14.81
C ILE A 361 -38.50 -27.35 -13.92
N ALA A 362 -38.31 -27.70 -12.65
CA ALA A 362 -37.48 -26.92 -11.73
C ALA A 362 -36.02 -26.85 -12.19
N PHE A 363 -35.45 -27.96 -12.65
CA PHE A 363 -34.08 -28.02 -13.18
C PHE A 363 -33.91 -27.19 -14.45
N ALA A 364 -34.84 -27.30 -15.40
CA ALA A 364 -34.79 -26.50 -16.63
C ALA A 364 -34.96 -25.00 -16.38
N LEU A 365 -35.73 -24.61 -15.36
CA LEU A 365 -35.90 -23.21 -14.95
C LEU A 365 -34.64 -22.66 -14.25
N ALA A 366 -33.97 -23.47 -13.43
CA ALA A 366 -32.71 -23.11 -12.78
C ALA A 366 -31.55 -22.93 -13.77
N GLY A 367 -31.58 -23.68 -14.87
CA GLY A 367 -30.55 -23.69 -15.90
C GLY A 367 -29.41 -24.64 -15.55
N GLU A 368 -28.71 -25.09 -16.58
CA GLU A 368 -27.65 -26.09 -16.49
C GLU A 368 -26.28 -25.41 -16.47
N ALA A 369 -25.48 -25.70 -15.45
CA ALA A 369 -24.12 -25.18 -15.33
C ALA A 369 -23.11 -26.13 -15.96
N PHE A 370 -22.29 -25.61 -16.88
CA PHE A 370 -21.19 -26.36 -17.49
C PHE A 370 -19.85 -25.71 -17.14
N THR A 371 -19.02 -26.41 -16.37
CA THR A 371 -17.67 -25.96 -15.99
C THR A 371 -16.69 -26.13 -17.15
N ILE A 372 -15.93 -25.09 -17.49
CA ILE A 372 -14.87 -25.18 -18.50
C ILE A 372 -13.58 -25.64 -17.80
N PRO A 373 -12.84 -26.62 -18.35
CA PRO A 373 -11.59 -27.08 -17.76
C PRO A 373 -10.57 -25.94 -17.58
N ASP A 374 -9.75 -26.04 -16.54
CA ASP A 374 -8.65 -25.10 -16.32
C ASP A 374 -7.59 -25.20 -17.45
N GLY A 375 -6.80 -24.13 -17.66
CA GLY A 375 -5.73 -24.09 -18.66
C GLY A 375 -6.19 -23.76 -20.10
N MET A 376 -7.48 -23.45 -20.29
CA MET A 376 -8.00 -22.98 -21.57
C MET A 376 -7.43 -21.59 -21.94
N PRO A 377 -7.26 -21.29 -23.24
CA PRO A 377 -6.80 -19.97 -23.68
C PRO A 377 -7.88 -18.90 -23.42
N LYS A 378 -7.47 -17.62 -23.54
CA LYS A 378 -8.43 -16.53 -23.64
C LYS A 378 -9.24 -16.65 -24.92
N VAL A 379 -10.53 -16.35 -24.82
CA VAL A 379 -11.46 -16.41 -25.95
C VAL A 379 -12.37 -15.20 -25.93
N ARG A 380 -12.73 -14.72 -27.12
CA ARG A 380 -13.70 -13.63 -27.33
C ARG A 380 -14.89 -14.09 -28.15
N TYR A 381 -14.62 -14.88 -29.18
CA TYR A 381 -15.63 -15.44 -30.05
C TYR A 381 -15.99 -16.85 -29.58
N ILE A 382 -17.28 -17.15 -29.57
CA ILE A 382 -17.82 -18.46 -29.23
C ILE A 382 -18.52 -19.04 -30.44
N ARG A 383 -18.26 -20.32 -30.72
CA ARG A 383 -18.99 -21.12 -31.71
C ARG A 383 -19.58 -22.33 -31.01
N ILE A 384 -20.89 -22.49 -31.15
CA ILE A 384 -21.61 -23.64 -30.63
C ILE A 384 -21.87 -24.59 -31.80
N LYS A 385 -21.41 -25.83 -31.66
CA LYS A 385 -21.66 -26.91 -32.61
C LYS A 385 -22.66 -27.88 -32.00
N VAL A 386 -23.89 -27.86 -32.50
CA VAL A 386 -24.97 -28.72 -32.02
C VAL A 386 -24.82 -30.09 -32.67
N LEU A 387 -24.87 -31.15 -31.86
CA LEU A 387 -24.76 -32.54 -32.28
C LEU A 387 -26.12 -33.25 -32.26
N GLU A 388 -26.99 -32.91 -31.32
CA GLU A 388 -28.32 -33.52 -31.15
C GLU A 388 -29.27 -32.56 -30.43
N ASN A 389 -30.55 -32.58 -30.81
CA ASN A 389 -31.67 -32.02 -30.05
C ASN A 389 -32.57 -33.13 -29.50
N TRP A 390 -33.35 -32.84 -28.47
CA TRP A 390 -34.15 -33.82 -27.75
C TRP A 390 -35.23 -34.52 -28.59
N GLY A 391 -35.68 -33.90 -29.68
CA GLY A 391 -36.77 -34.40 -30.52
C GLY A 391 -36.37 -34.97 -31.88
N ASN A 392 -35.07 -35.06 -32.20
CA ASN A 392 -34.57 -35.34 -33.55
C ASN A 392 -35.21 -34.46 -34.63
N SER A 393 -35.46 -33.19 -34.29
CA SER A 393 -36.10 -32.20 -35.17
C SER A 393 -35.06 -31.51 -36.09
N THR A 394 -35.53 -30.73 -37.05
CA THR A 394 -34.75 -30.22 -38.20
C THR A 394 -34.15 -28.83 -38.00
N PHE A 395 -34.27 -28.24 -36.81
CA PHE A 395 -33.58 -27.01 -36.41
C PHE A 395 -33.27 -27.04 -34.90
N GLN A 396 -32.47 -26.09 -34.43
CA GLN A 396 -31.95 -26.09 -33.07
C GLN A 396 -32.47 -24.87 -32.31
N ALA A 397 -32.83 -25.05 -31.04
CA ALA A 397 -33.34 -24.00 -30.18
C ALA A 397 -32.63 -23.93 -28.83
N ILE A 398 -32.24 -22.72 -28.43
CA ILE A 398 -31.61 -22.39 -27.15
C ILE A 398 -32.39 -21.25 -26.51
N GLY A 399 -32.62 -21.32 -25.20
CA GLY A 399 -33.27 -20.26 -24.42
C GLY A 399 -32.30 -19.11 -24.17
N GLU A 400 -31.33 -19.32 -23.27
CA GLU A 400 -30.40 -18.30 -22.78
C GLU A 400 -29.03 -18.90 -22.48
N LEU A 401 -27.98 -18.08 -22.56
CA LEU A 401 -26.61 -18.39 -22.17
C LEU A 401 -26.08 -17.29 -21.24
N THR A 402 -25.28 -17.68 -20.24
CA THR A 402 -24.50 -16.72 -19.44
C THR A 402 -23.10 -17.26 -19.23
N PHE A 403 -22.10 -16.49 -19.62
CA PHE A 403 -20.68 -16.87 -19.48
C PHE A 403 -20.08 -16.23 -18.24
N PHE A 404 -19.19 -16.97 -17.58
CA PHE A 404 -18.49 -16.53 -16.38
C PHE A 404 -16.98 -16.64 -16.58
N THR A 405 -16.28 -15.71 -15.96
CA THR A 405 -14.82 -15.65 -15.95
C THR A 405 -14.31 -15.33 -14.55
N ARG A 406 -13.11 -15.83 -14.26
CA ARG A 406 -12.30 -15.39 -13.11
C ARG A 406 -11.37 -14.22 -13.47
N ASP A 407 -11.35 -13.80 -14.74
CA ASP A 407 -10.63 -12.61 -15.18
C ASP A 407 -11.31 -11.36 -14.59
N ARG A 408 -10.56 -10.61 -13.78
CA ARG A 408 -11.01 -9.35 -13.17
C ARG A 408 -11.06 -8.22 -14.20
N ILE A 409 -11.95 -7.25 -13.98
CA ILE A 409 -12.00 -6.02 -14.76
C ILE A 409 -10.77 -5.19 -14.38
N LYS A 410 -9.94 -4.82 -15.35
CA LYS A 410 -8.77 -3.97 -15.14
C LYS A 410 -9.16 -2.51 -14.90
#